data_AF-A0A6L6FA63-F1
#
_entry.id   AF-A0A6L6FA63-F1
#
_cell.length_a   1.000
_cell.length_b   1.000
_cell.length_c   1.000
_cell.angle_alpha   90.00
_cell.angle_beta   90.00
_cell.angle_gamma   90.00
#
_symmetry.space_group_name_H-M   'P 1'
#
loop_
_entity.id
_entity.type
_entity.pdbx_description
1 polymer ?
#
loop_
_entity_poly.entity_id
_entity_poly.type
_entity_poly.pdbx_seq_one_letter_code
_entity_poly.pdbx_strand_id
1 'polypeptide(L)'
;MVGVIYFLSDSINSKNEKIKQLNNDLISQVEINKDYEKRINSLHELDTNHTTELTNAKAEIDQLRIDVSNGTKRVYVNAKCPKPEANTSKSGSDESSARLSEATEQDYWRLREMMAENEKQTLYLQNYIMTQCLR
;
A
#
# COMPACT_ATOMS: atom_id res chain seq x y z
N MET A 1 19.20 -71.17 10.10
CA MET A 1 18.56 -70.26 11.09
C MET A 1 19.31 -68.93 11.23
N VAL A 2 20.65 -68.91 11.28
CA VAL A 2 21.47 -67.68 11.45
C VAL A 2 21.34 -66.66 10.30
N GLY A 3 21.27 -67.10 9.03
CA GLY A 3 21.14 -66.18 7.88
C GLY A 3 19.83 -65.39 7.84
N VAL A 4 18.74 -65.97 8.35
CA VAL A 4 17.44 -65.29 8.45
C VAL A 4 17.48 -64.19 9.51
N ILE A 5 18.15 -64.46 10.64
CA ILE A 5 18.33 -63.48 11.73
C ILE A 5 19.15 -62.28 11.24
N TYR A 6 20.22 -62.52 10.48
CA TYR A 6 21.05 -61.45 9.92
C TYR A 6 20.26 -60.57 8.93
N PHE A 7 19.51 -61.19 8.02
CA PHE A 7 18.68 -60.46 7.06
C PHE A 7 17.60 -59.61 7.75
N LEU A 8 16.94 -60.14 8.79
CA LEU A 8 15.96 -59.38 9.56
C LEU A 8 16.59 -58.22 10.33
N SER A 9 17.78 -58.41 10.91
CA SER A 9 18.51 -57.35 11.62
C SER A 9 18.89 -56.20 10.68
N ASP A 10 19.38 -56.50 9.48
CA ASP A 10 19.75 -55.48 8.49
C ASP A 10 18.52 -54.71 8.00
N SER A 11 17.42 -55.42 7.76
CA SER A 11 16.13 -54.80 7.40
C SER A 11 15.59 -53.86 8.48
N ILE A 12 15.72 -54.23 9.77
CA ILE A 12 15.34 -53.38 10.90
C ILE A 12 16.23 -52.13 10.98
N ASN A 13 17.55 -52.29 10.87
CA ASN A 13 18.47 -51.15 10.89
C ASN A 13 18.20 -50.17 9.74
N SER A 14 17.98 -50.69 8.53
CA SER A 14 17.61 -49.88 7.36
C SER A 14 16.32 -49.08 7.59
N LYS A 15 15.29 -49.70 8.18
CA LYS A 15 14.04 -49.01 8.51
C LYS A 15 14.23 -47.96 9.61
N ASN A 16 15.03 -48.24 10.63
CA ASN A 16 15.33 -47.28 11.70
C ASN A 16 16.04 -46.04 11.17
N GLU A 17 17.02 -46.21 10.27
CA GLU A 17 17.68 -45.09 9.61
C GLU A 17 16.71 -44.26 8.76
N LYS A 18 15.81 -44.91 8.01
CA LYS A 18 14.75 -44.21 7.26
C LYS A 18 13.80 -43.42 8.17
N ILE A 19 13.40 -43.98 9.30
CA ILE A 19 12.55 -43.29 10.29
C ILE A 19 13.27 -42.07 10.85
N LYS A 20 14.57 -42.20 11.16
CA LYS A 20 15.39 -41.10 11.65
C LYS A 20 15.52 -39.98 10.61
N GLN A 21 15.73 -40.33 9.35
CA GLN A 21 15.73 -39.38 8.24
C GLN A 21 14.37 -38.67 8.09
N LEU A 22 13.27 -39.43 8.04
CA LEU A 22 11.92 -38.86 7.94
C LEU A 22 11.60 -37.91 9.10
N ASN A 23 12.02 -38.25 10.33
CA ASN A 23 11.81 -37.38 11.48
C ASN A 23 12.61 -36.07 11.36
N ASN A 24 13.85 -36.12 10.89
CA ASN A 24 14.66 -34.92 10.65
C ASN A 24 14.05 -34.05 9.54
N ASP A 25 13.61 -34.67 8.44
CA ASP A 25 12.94 -33.97 7.35
C ASP A 25 11.64 -33.32 7.83
N LEU A 26 10.84 -34.03 8.64
CA LEU A 26 9.62 -33.50 9.22
C LEU A 26 9.90 -32.30 10.12
N ILE A 27 10.91 -32.37 10.98
CA ILE A 27 11.30 -31.24 11.84
C ILE A 27 11.71 -30.04 10.98
N SER A 28 12.54 -30.25 9.96
CA SER A 28 12.95 -29.18 9.04
C SER A 28 11.76 -28.55 8.32
N GLN A 29 10.79 -29.35 7.86
CA GLN A 29 9.59 -28.84 7.21
C GLN A 29 8.69 -28.04 8.16
N VAL A 30 8.58 -28.47 9.43
CA VAL A 30 7.84 -27.72 10.45
C VAL A 30 8.49 -26.36 10.70
N GLU A 31 9.82 -26.29 10.75
CA GLU A 31 10.55 -25.03 10.91
C GLU A 31 10.36 -24.10 9.71
N ILE A 32 10.46 -24.63 8.49
CA ILE A 32 10.23 -23.89 7.24
C ILE A 32 8.80 -23.33 7.18
N ASN A 33 7.80 -24.15 7.50
CA ASN A 33 6.40 -23.71 7.51
C ASN A 33 6.16 -22.59 8.53
N LYS A 34 6.76 -22.70 9.72
CA LYS A 34 6.67 -21.65 10.74
C LYS A 34 7.31 -20.33 10.30
N ASP A 35 8.38 -20.39 9.51
CA ASP A 35 8.97 -19.18 8.92
C ASP A 35 8.05 -18.57 7.85
N TYR A 36 7.50 -19.39 6.96
CA TYR A 36 6.54 -18.93 5.96
C TYR A 36 5.29 -18.29 6.58
N GLU A 37 4.73 -18.87 7.63
CA GLU A 37 3.59 -18.30 8.36
C GLU A 37 3.89 -16.90 8.90
N LYS A 38 5.07 -16.71 9.51
CA LYS A 38 5.50 -15.40 10.01
C LYS A 38 5.62 -14.39 8.88
N ARG A 39 6.20 -14.79 7.75
CA ARG A 39 6.43 -13.92 6.60
C ARG A 39 5.12 -13.52 5.91
N ILE A 40 4.19 -14.45 5.77
CA ILE A 40 2.83 -14.17 5.27
C ILE A 40 2.11 -13.17 6.18
N ASN A 41 2.16 -13.38 7.49
CA ASN A 41 1.52 -12.46 8.45
C ASN A 41 2.14 -11.06 8.40
N SER A 42 3.47 -10.97 8.33
CA SER A 42 4.16 -9.68 8.20
C SER A 42 3.82 -8.96 6.90
N LEU A 43 3.70 -9.68 5.79
CA LEU A 43 3.29 -9.10 4.51
C LEU A 43 1.84 -8.63 4.55
N HIS A 44 0.95 -9.43 5.15
CA HIS A 44 -0.46 -9.08 5.28
C HIS A 44 -0.68 -7.82 6.13
N GLU A 45 0.08 -7.65 7.22
CA GLU A 45 0.06 -6.43 8.03
C GLU A 45 0.53 -5.22 7.23
N LEU A 46 1.62 -5.36 6.47
CA LEU A 46 2.16 -4.31 5.61
C LEU A 46 1.13 -3.88 4.54
N ASP A 47 0.54 -4.84 3.83
CA ASP A 47 -0.49 -4.62 2.81
C ASP A 47 -1.70 -3.90 3.41
N THR A 48 -2.16 -4.35 4.58
CA THR A 48 -3.32 -3.77 5.27
C THR A 48 -3.05 -2.32 5.63
N ASN A 49 -1.91 -2.02 6.26
CA ASN A 49 -1.57 -0.66 6.66
C ASN A 49 -1.53 0.30 5.46
N HIS A 50 -0.79 -0.05 4.41
CA HIS A 50 -0.66 0.80 3.23
C HIS A 50 -1.97 0.97 2.46
N THR A 51 -2.81 -0.08 2.40
CA THR A 51 -4.14 0.01 1.78
C THR A 51 -5.06 0.93 2.56
N THR A 52 -5.05 0.85 3.90
CA THR A 52 -5.82 1.74 4.77
C THR A 52 -5.36 3.18 4.62
N GLU A 53 -4.05 3.44 4.63
CA GLU A 53 -3.50 4.78 4.45
C GLU A 53 -3.86 5.39 3.08
N LEU A 54 -3.81 4.60 2.01
CA LEU A 54 -4.20 5.05 0.67
C LEU A 54 -5.70 5.38 0.62
N THR A 55 -6.53 4.51 1.18
CA THR A 55 -7.99 4.73 1.24
C THR A 55 -8.33 6.00 2.01
N ASN A 56 -7.68 6.21 3.15
CA ASN A 56 -7.87 7.42 3.97
C ASN A 56 -7.44 8.69 3.21
N ALA A 57 -6.30 8.65 2.51
CA ALA A 57 -5.83 9.78 1.72
C ALA A 57 -6.79 10.12 0.56
N LYS A 58 -7.33 9.09 -0.13
CA LYS A 58 -8.34 9.27 -1.18
C LYS A 58 -9.62 9.88 -0.62
N ALA A 59 -10.10 9.38 0.52
CA ALA A 59 -11.27 9.92 1.21
C ALA A 59 -11.10 11.39 1.63
N GLU A 60 -9.90 11.77 2.12
CA GLU A 60 -9.59 13.16 2.46
C GLU A 60 -9.61 14.07 1.22
N ILE A 61 -9.01 13.62 0.11
CA ILE A 61 -9.04 14.35 -1.17
C ILE A 61 -10.47 14.53 -1.67
N ASP A 62 -11.28 13.49 -1.62
CA ASP A 62 -12.69 13.55 -2.02
C ASP A 62 -13.49 14.52 -1.15
N GLN A 63 -13.28 14.49 0.18
CA GLN A 63 -13.93 15.43 1.08
C GLN A 63 -13.51 16.87 0.79
N LEU A 64 -12.22 17.12 0.54
CA LEU A 64 -11.72 18.44 0.17
C LEU A 64 -12.32 18.92 -1.15
N ARG A 65 -12.49 18.03 -2.14
CA ARG A 65 -13.17 18.35 -3.40
C ARG A 65 -14.60 18.81 -3.16
N ILE A 66 -15.36 18.08 -2.32
CA ILE A 66 -16.73 18.45 -1.97
C ILE A 66 -16.77 19.79 -1.25
N ASP A 67 -15.89 20.01 -0.27
CA ASP A 67 -15.84 21.25 0.51
C ASP A 67 -15.49 22.48 -0.35
N VAL A 68 -14.58 22.31 -1.31
CA VAL A 68 -14.21 23.37 -2.26
C VAL A 68 -15.36 23.63 -3.24
N SER A 69 -15.99 22.58 -3.78
CA SER A 69 -17.14 22.71 -4.68
C SER A 69 -18.34 23.39 -4.01
N ASN A 70 -18.56 23.13 -2.72
CA ASN A 70 -19.62 23.76 -1.93
C ASN A 70 -19.24 25.17 -1.43
N GLY A 71 -17.98 25.60 -1.64
CA GLY A 71 -17.47 26.88 -1.17
C GLY A 71 -17.31 26.99 0.35
N THR A 72 -17.42 25.87 1.08
CA THR A 72 -17.20 25.79 2.54
C THR A 72 -15.72 25.90 2.90
N LYS A 73 -14.84 25.41 2.03
CA LYS A 73 -13.38 25.64 2.10
C LYS A 73 -12.88 26.40 0.88
N ARG A 74 -11.88 27.25 1.10
CA ARG A 74 -11.28 28.11 0.07
C ARG A 74 -9.78 28.19 0.28
N VAL A 75 -9.02 28.13 -0.80
CA VAL A 75 -7.57 28.37 -0.74
C VAL A 75 -7.34 29.84 -1.09
N TYR A 76 -6.75 30.59 -0.15
CA TYR A 76 -6.34 31.96 -0.40
C TYR A 76 -4.97 31.97 -1.08
N VAL A 77 -4.93 32.53 -2.28
CA VAL A 77 -3.67 32.79 -2.99
C VAL A 77 -3.29 34.24 -2.84
N ASN A 78 -2.01 34.50 -2.52
CA ASN A 78 -1.49 35.85 -2.52
C ASN A 78 -1.30 36.32 -3.98
N ALA A 79 -2.30 36.97 -4.53
CA ALA A 79 -2.29 37.46 -5.91
C ALA A 79 -2.11 38.99 -5.95
N LYS A 80 -1.23 39.46 -6.83
CA LYS A 80 -1.12 40.88 -7.19
C LYS A 80 -2.04 41.15 -8.38
N CYS A 81 -3.27 41.58 -8.12
CA CYS A 81 -4.20 41.99 -9.18
C CYS A 81 -3.83 43.40 -9.68
N PRO A 82 -3.58 43.60 -11.00
CA PRO A 82 -3.39 44.93 -11.56
C PRO A 82 -4.62 45.80 -11.29
N LYS A 83 -4.41 47.11 -11.07
CA LYS A 83 -5.54 48.05 -10.94
C LYS A 83 -6.26 48.10 -12.30
N PRO A 84 -7.58 47.89 -12.36
CA PRO A 84 -8.30 48.05 -13.62
C PRO A 84 -8.16 49.50 -14.11
N GLU A 85 -7.87 49.68 -15.40
CA GLU A 85 -7.94 51.00 -16.04
C GLU A 85 -9.35 51.57 -15.87
N ALA A 86 -9.46 52.87 -15.62
CA ALA A 86 -10.72 53.56 -15.30
C ALA A 86 -11.65 53.63 -16.53
N ASN A 87 -12.18 52.49 -16.96
CA ASN A 87 -13.25 52.40 -17.93
C ASN A 87 -14.56 52.26 -17.15
N THR A 88 -15.47 53.21 -17.36
CA THR A 88 -16.82 53.31 -16.78
C THR A 88 -17.77 52.23 -17.31
N SER A 89 -17.30 50.99 -17.45
CA SER A 89 -18.21 49.85 -17.59
C SER A 89 -18.82 49.58 -16.22
N LYS A 90 -20.15 49.58 -16.13
CA LYS A 90 -20.86 49.12 -14.94
C LYS A 90 -20.31 47.74 -14.59
N SER A 91 -19.59 47.63 -13.47
CA SER A 91 -19.28 46.35 -12.84
C SER A 91 -20.59 45.59 -12.77
N GLY A 92 -20.72 44.52 -13.57
CA GLY A 92 -21.87 43.63 -13.49
C GLY A 92 -21.87 43.09 -12.06
N SER A 93 -22.91 43.40 -11.29
CA SER A 93 -23.04 42.98 -9.89
C SER A 93 -23.23 41.45 -9.73
N ASP A 94 -23.11 40.69 -10.82
CA ASP A 94 -23.35 39.25 -10.94
C ASP A 94 -22.17 38.48 -11.58
N GLU A 95 -20.96 39.05 -11.59
CA GLU A 95 -19.79 38.28 -12.04
C GLU A 95 -19.40 37.23 -10.98
N SER A 96 -19.37 35.96 -11.39
CA SER A 96 -18.96 34.84 -10.54
C SER A 96 -17.55 35.09 -9.98
N SER A 97 -17.32 34.72 -8.72
CA SER A 97 -15.98 34.80 -8.13
C SER A 97 -14.94 34.07 -8.99
N ALA A 98 -13.74 34.65 -9.10
CA ALA A 98 -12.64 34.06 -9.86
C ALA A 98 -12.39 32.62 -9.42
N ARG A 99 -12.59 31.67 -10.33
CA ARG A 99 -12.40 30.22 -10.11
C ARG A 99 -11.74 29.57 -11.32
N LEU A 100 -11.15 28.40 -11.11
CA LEU A 100 -10.67 27.56 -12.22
C LEU A 100 -11.86 27.19 -13.13
N SER A 101 -11.57 26.94 -14.41
CA SER A 101 -12.55 26.28 -15.27
C SER A 101 -12.84 24.87 -14.73
N GLU A 102 -14.04 24.36 -14.99
CA GLU A 102 -14.47 23.06 -14.49
C GLU A 102 -13.51 21.93 -14.91
N ALA A 103 -13.02 21.95 -16.16
CA ALA A 103 -12.03 20.99 -16.65
C ALA A 103 -10.70 21.06 -15.86
N THR A 104 -10.16 22.27 -15.64
CA THR A 104 -8.90 22.45 -14.91
C THR A 104 -9.04 22.05 -13.44
N GLU A 105 -10.21 22.29 -12.83
CA GLU A 105 -10.49 21.85 -11.46
C GLU A 105 -10.52 20.32 -11.35
N GLN A 106 -11.19 19.63 -12.28
CA GLN A 106 -11.21 18.17 -12.33
C GLN A 106 -9.81 17.57 -12.53
N ASP A 107 -9.03 18.13 -13.46
CA ASP A 107 -7.66 17.70 -13.72
C ASP A 107 -6.76 17.88 -12.50
N TYR A 108 -6.92 18.99 -11.77
CA TYR A 108 -6.20 19.23 -10.52
C TYR A 108 -6.52 18.17 -9.46
N TRP A 109 -7.80 17.85 -9.24
CA TRP A 109 -8.17 16.83 -8.25
C TRP A 109 -7.66 15.44 -8.64
N ARG A 110 -7.73 15.10 -9.93
CA ARG A 110 -7.14 13.86 -10.44
C ARG A 110 -5.63 13.81 -10.22
N LEU A 111 -4.93 14.91 -10.47
CA LEU A 111 -3.49 15.01 -10.21
C LEU A 111 -3.18 14.75 -8.72
N ARG A 112 -3.95 15.35 -7.81
CA ARG A 112 -3.78 15.15 -6.37
C ARG A 112 -3.98 13.68 -5.96
N GLU A 113 -4.97 13.02 -6.52
CA GLU A 113 -5.20 11.58 -6.29
C GLU A 113 -4.01 10.74 -6.79
N MET A 114 -3.55 10.98 -8.02
CA MET A 114 -2.40 10.25 -8.58
C MET A 114 -1.12 10.46 -7.77
N MET A 115 -0.88 11.67 -7.25
CA MET A 115 0.28 11.95 -6.40
C MET A 115 0.21 11.16 -5.09
N ALA A 116 -0.95 11.17 -4.41
CA ALA A 116 -1.14 10.41 -3.17
C ALA A 116 -0.99 8.91 -3.40
N GLU A 117 -1.52 8.38 -4.51
CA GLU A 117 -1.38 6.97 -4.86
C GLU A 117 0.07 6.58 -5.12
N ASN A 118 0.79 7.35 -5.95
CA ASN A 118 2.20 7.10 -6.23
C ASN A 118 3.08 7.17 -4.97
N GLU A 119 2.81 8.13 -4.08
CA GLU A 119 3.51 8.24 -2.80
C GLU A 119 3.31 6.98 -1.95
N LYS A 120 2.05 6.55 -1.77
CA LYS A 120 1.73 5.35 -0.97
C LYS A 120 2.31 4.07 -1.58
N GLN A 121 2.25 3.91 -2.90
CA GLN A 121 2.86 2.78 -3.59
C GLN A 121 4.39 2.77 -3.42
N THR A 122 5.04 3.93 -3.51
CA THR A 122 6.49 4.04 -3.33
C THR A 122 6.89 3.67 -1.90
N LEU A 123 6.18 4.20 -0.89
CA LEU A 123 6.42 3.87 0.52
C LEU A 123 6.20 2.38 0.81
N TYR A 124 5.16 1.79 0.22
CA TYR A 124 4.92 0.35 0.31
C TYR A 124 6.12 -0.46 -0.20
N LEU A 125 6.62 -0.15 -1.40
CA LEU A 125 7.76 -0.85 -1.99
C LEU A 125 9.04 -0.69 -1.15
N GLN A 126 9.29 0.51 -0.62
CA GLN A 126 10.41 0.77 0.28
C GLN A 126 10.31 -0.08 1.55
N ASN A 127 9.14 -0.08 2.20
CA ASN A 127 8.91 -0.88 3.42
C ASN A 127 8.98 -2.38 3.15
N TYR A 128 8.46 -2.85 2.01
CA TYR A 128 8.56 -4.24 1.57
C TYR A 128 10.03 -4.67 1.47
N ILE A 129 10.87 -3.89 0.78
CA ILE A 129 12.29 -4.20 0.63
C ILE A 129 12.96 -4.26 2.00
N MET A 130 12.72 -3.25 2.84
CA MET A 130 13.33 -3.15 4.18
C MET A 130 12.90 -4.28 5.12
N THR A 131 11.67 -4.77 5.02
CA THR A 131 11.13 -5.75 5.98
C THR A 131 11.16 -7.20 5.48
N GLN A 132 11.08 -7.42 4.16
CA GLN A 132 10.94 -8.74 3.55
C GLN A 132 12.16 -9.19 2.73
N CYS A 133 12.99 -8.27 2.25
CA CYS A 133 14.12 -8.60 1.36
C CYS A 133 15.49 -8.44 2.02
N LEU A 134 15.67 -7.40 2.84
CA LEU A 134 16.95 -7.11 3.52
C LEU A 134 17.08 -7.80 4.90
N ARG A 135 16.21 -8.77 5.17
CA ARG A 135 16.14 -9.48 6.43
C ARG A 135 17.03 -10.71 6.44
#